data_AF-A0A8S3Y9Z4-F1
#
_entry.id   AF-A0A8S3Y9Z4-F1
#
_cell.length_a   1.000
_cell.length_b   1.000
_cell.length_c   1.000
_cell.angle_alpha   90.00
_cell.angle_beta   90.00
_cell.angle_gamma   90.00
#
_symmetry.space_group_name_H-M   'P 1'
#
loop_
_entity.id
_entity.type
_entity.pdbx_description
1 polymer ?
#
loop_
_entity_poly.entity_id
_entity_poly.type
_entity_poly.pdbx_seq_one_letter_code
_entity_poly.pdbx_strand_id
1 'polypeptide(L)'
;MSEDKLCSDEVPQKFAEWLLVMGCPAEKVPTVDKVALMCRGPYYMVWRSLMEHVYPKNVIRDKRLQVFCNDVSICQKKSAFSQNLNVIVPEQLCLWQQQKDLKEKVYDAVNRLKQSQETLNQLMDKITTRVSQRNVSHQHIQDLQRRVWLLQQVAEELQCRKDNLDETLSIANSLCCLKNENEIQNIVDKNVAVLRRQGNQTSSAASLSLLSNANPVASSSAMSIQSECTDTEEQVSSLVRCGAAAWTQLRERRAGLAAALAAANATPPGPRVRDARFLSTALAL
;
A
#
# COMPACT_ATOMS: atom_id res chain seq x y z
N MET A 1 -22.37 -43.71 20.82
CA MET A 1 -20.90 -43.78 20.79
C MET A 1 -20.56 -45.16 20.26
N SER A 2 -19.97 -45.21 19.08
CA SER A 2 -19.68 -46.41 18.30
C SER A 2 -19.02 -47.47 19.18
N GLU A 3 -19.71 -48.59 19.42
CA GLU A 3 -19.04 -49.79 19.89
C GLU A 3 -18.21 -50.30 18.73
N ASP A 4 -16.92 -49.96 18.72
CA ASP A 4 -15.94 -50.61 17.87
C ASP A 4 -15.91 -52.08 18.26
N LYS A 5 -16.82 -52.85 17.67
CA LYS A 5 -16.84 -54.31 17.76
C LYS A 5 -15.52 -54.76 17.17
N LEU A 6 -14.61 -55.16 18.04
CA LEU A 6 -13.33 -55.77 17.67
C LEU A 6 -13.58 -56.82 16.59
N CYS A 7 -12.84 -56.71 15.49
CA CYS A 7 -12.91 -57.72 14.44
C CYS A 7 -12.50 -59.08 15.05
N SER A 8 -13.10 -60.18 14.60
CA SER A 8 -12.84 -61.51 15.18
C SER A 8 -11.35 -61.90 15.18
N ASP A 9 -10.55 -61.29 14.30
CA ASP A 9 -9.11 -61.53 14.19
C ASP A 9 -8.27 -60.70 15.18
N GLU A 10 -8.84 -59.63 15.76
CA GLU A 10 -8.17 -58.75 16.73
C GLU A 10 -8.38 -59.22 18.19
N VAL A 11 -9.40 -60.05 18.43
CA VAL A 11 -9.75 -60.57 19.75
C VAL A 11 -8.59 -61.34 20.42
N PRO A 12 -7.86 -62.24 19.73
CA PRO A 12 -6.75 -62.98 20.35
C PRO A 12 -5.62 -62.08 20.85
N GLN A 13 -5.30 -61.04 20.07
CA GLN A 13 -4.25 -60.07 20.41
C GLN A 13 -4.67 -59.20 21.59
N LYS A 14 -5.89 -58.64 21.56
CA LYS A 14 -6.42 -57.81 22.64
C LYS A 14 -6.60 -58.58 23.95
N PHE A 15 -6.90 -59.88 23.86
CA PHE A 15 -6.99 -60.73 25.03
C PHE A 15 -5.61 -60.99 25.68
N ALA A 16 -4.57 -61.26 24.88
CA ALA A 16 -3.21 -61.40 25.40
C ALA A 16 -2.72 -60.10 26.06
N GLU A 17 -3.00 -58.94 25.45
CA GLU A 17 -2.73 -57.62 26.03
C GLU A 17 -3.48 -57.42 27.36
N TRP A 18 -4.75 -57.82 27.43
CA TRP A 18 -5.54 -57.72 28.66
C TRP A 18 -4.98 -58.59 29.80
N LEU A 19 -4.55 -59.83 29.52
CA LEU A 19 -3.94 -60.69 30.54
C LEU A 19 -2.67 -60.08 31.13
N LEU A 20 -1.85 -59.43 30.31
CA LEU A 20 -0.66 -58.72 30.77
C LEU A 20 -1.01 -57.51 31.65
N VAL A 21 -2.01 -56.72 31.25
CA VAL A 21 -2.50 -55.57 32.02
C VAL A 21 -3.10 -56.00 33.37
N MET A 22 -3.68 -57.20 33.45
CA MET A 22 -4.19 -57.79 34.69
C MET A 22 -3.08 -58.37 35.58
N GLY A 23 -1.81 -58.30 35.17
CA GLY A 23 -0.65 -58.72 35.95
C GLY A 23 -0.25 -60.18 35.78
N CYS A 24 -0.70 -60.85 34.71
CA CYS A 24 -0.27 -62.21 34.42
C CYS A 24 1.19 -62.22 33.91
N PRO A 25 2.08 -63.09 34.41
CA PRO A 25 3.48 -63.14 33.97
C PRO A 25 3.59 -63.47 32.47
N ALA A 26 4.44 -62.74 31.74
CA ALA A 26 4.56 -62.86 30.29
C ALA A 26 4.90 -64.29 29.81
N GLU A 27 5.67 -65.04 30.60
CA GLU A 27 6.04 -66.44 30.31
C GLU A 27 4.86 -67.41 30.35
N LYS A 28 3.76 -67.04 31.03
CA LYS A 28 2.55 -67.86 31.18
C LYS A 28 1.40 -67.40 30.28
N VAL A 29 1.55 -66.26 29.60
CA VAL A 29 0.53 -65.77 28.66
C VAL A 29 0.67 -66.56 27.36
N PRO A 30 -0.39 -67.26 26.90
CA PRO A 30 -0.36 -67.99 25.64
C PRO A 30 -0.06 -67.04 24.47
N THR A 31 0.73 -67.51 23.51
CA THR A 31 1.01 -66.75 22.28
C THR A 31 -0.28 -66.47 21.51
N VAL A 32 -0.30 -65.37 20.75
CA VAL A 32 -1.49 -64.92 20.01
C VAL A 32 -2.07 -66.04 19.12
N ASP A 33 -1.21 -66.85 18.49
CA ASP A 33 -1.62 -68.00 17.67
C ASP A 33 -2.30 -69.11 18.48
N LYS A 34 -1.82 -69.39 19.70
CA LYS A 34 -2.47 -70.34 20.61
C LYS A 34 -3.81 -69.79 21.10
N VAL A 35 -3.90 -68.49 21.37
CA VAL A 35 -5.17 -67.84 21.74
C VAL A 35 -6.16 -67.90 20.57
N ALA A 36 -5.72 -67.69 19.33
CA ALA A 36 -6.57 -67.82 18.14
C ALA A 36 -7.15 -69.24 17.99
N LEU A 37 -6.35 -70.27 18.29
CA LEU A 37 -6.78 -71.68 18.34
C LEU A 37 -7.67 -72.02 19.55
N MET A 38 -7.69 -71.22 20.60
CA MET A 38 -8.66 -71.35 21.69
C MET A 38 -9.98 -70.64 21.36
N CYS A 39 -9.88 -69.49 20.68
CA CYS A 39 -11.03 -68.72 20.21
C CYS A 39 -11.75 -69.38 19.01
N ARG A 40 -11.14 -70.38 18.34
CA ARG A 40 -11.70 -71.12 17.19
C ARG A 40 -11.36 -72.61 17.27
N GLY A 41 -12.28 -73.51 16.90
CA GLY A 41 -12.01 -74.97 16.86
C GLY A 41 -12.42 -75.74 18.13
N PRO A 42 -11.85 -76.93 18.41
CA PRO A 42 -12.34 -77.84 19.46
C PRO A 42 -12.29 -77.29 20.89
N TYR A 43 -11.47 -76.25 21.14
CA TYR A 43 -11.39 -75.56 22.43
C TYR A 43 -12.34 -74.36 22.57
N TYR A 44 -13.11 -74.04 21.52
CA TYR A 44 -14.08 -72.93 21.54
C TYR A 44 -15.13 -73.08 22.65
N MET A 45 -15.53 -74.31 22.99
CA MET A 45 -16.48 -74.56 24.07
C MET A 45 -15.89 -74.20 25.44
N VAL A 46 -14.59 -74.44 25.66
CA VAL A 46 -13.89 -74.06 26.89
C VAL A 46 -13.77 -72.54 26.97
N TRP A 47 -13.43 -71.89 25.85
CA TRP A 47 -13.38 -70.44 25.75
C TRP A 47 -14.73 -69.78 26.02
N ARG A 48 -15.79 -70.30 25.41
CA ARG A 48 -17.17 -69.82 25.60
C ARG A 48 -17.61 -69.98 27.05
N SER A 49 -17.31 -71.11 27.68
CA SER A 49 -17.58 -71.35 29.11
C SER A 49 -16.79 -70.40 30.01
N LEU A 50 -15.53 -70.10 29.69
CA LEU A 50 -14.71 -69.15 30.46
C LEU A 50 -15.27 -67.72 30.35
N MET A 51 -15.70 -67.32 29.16
CA MET A 51 -16.25 -66.00 28.88
C MET A 51 -17.71 -65.82 29.34
N GLU A 52 -18.46 -66.91 29.53
CA GLU A 52 -19.84 -66.91 30.01
C GLU A 52 -20.00 -66.25 31.39
N HIS A 53 -18.93 -66.24 32.19
CA HIS A 53 -18.95 -65.66 33.55
C HIS A 53 -18.18 -64.33 33.66
N VAL A 54 -17.65 -63.80 32.56
CA VAL A 54 -16.95 -62.51 32.53
C VAL A 54 -17.98 -61.40 32.32
N TYR A 55 -18.19 -60.59 33.35
CA TYR A 55 -19.11 -59.46 33.27
C TYR A 55 -18.45 -58.23 32.62
N PRO A 56 -19.23 -57.36 31.94
CA PRO A 56 -18.74 -56.09 31.44
C PRO A 56 -18.14 -55.21 32.56
N LYS A 57 -17.12 -54.41 32.23
CA LYS A 57 -16.40 -53.56 33.21
C LYS A 57 -17.32 -52.67 34.05
N ASN A 58 -18.40 -52.16 33.45
CA ASN A 58 -19.38 -51.33 34.15
C ASN A 58 -20.16 -52.15 35.19
N VAL A 59 -20.62 -53.35 34.83
CA VAL A 59 -21.32 -54.27 35.74
C VAL A 59 -20.40 -54.71 36.90
N ILE A 60 -19.11 -54.94 36.64
CA ILE A 60 -18.13 -55.23 37.69
C ILE A 60 -17.95 -54.02 38.62
N ARG A 61 -17.88 -52.80 38.07
CA ARG A 61 -17.78 -51.56 38.85
C ARG A 61 -19.01 -51.39 39.76
N ASP A 62 -20.21 -51.65 39.23
CA ASP A 62 -21.46 -51.53 39.97
C ASP A 62 -21.57 -52.59 41.07
N LYS A 63 -21.20 -53.85 40.79
CA LYS A 63 -21.13 -54.91 41.80
C LYS A 63 -20.13 -54.58 42.91
N ARG A 64 -18.97 -54.01 42.59
CA ARG A 64 -17.99 -53.56 43.60
C ARG A 64 -18.54 -52.42 44.46
N LEU A 65 -19.21 -51.45 43.85
CA LEU A 65 -19.88 -50.38 44.59
C LEU A 65 -20.99 -50.94 45.50
N GLN A 66 -21.75 -51.91 45.02
CA GLN A 66 -22.81 -52.56 45.79
C GLN A 66 -22.26 -53.37 46.97
N VAL A 67 -21.15 -54.11 46.79
CA VAL A 67 -20.47 -54.80 47.91
C VAL A 67 -19.99 -53.78 48.93
N PHE A 68 -19.37 -52.68 48.50
CA PHE A 68 -18.97 -51.59 49.39
C PHE A 68 -20.16 -50.99 50.15
N CYS A 69 -21.28 -50.70 49.47
CA CYS A 69 -22.50 -50.21 50.11
C CYS A 69 -23.09 -51.24 51.09
N ASN A 70 -23.04 -52.53 50.76
CA ASN A 70 -23.50 -53.60 51.63
C ASN A 70 -22.61 -53.71 52.88
N ASP A 71 -21.30 -53.66 52.73
CA ASP A 71 -20.34 -53.69 53.84
C ASP A 71 -20.52 -52.47 54.75
N VAL A 72 -20.71 -51.28 54.17
CA VAL A 72 -21.08 -50.05 54.91
C VAL A 72 -22.39 -50.25 55.67
N SER A 73 -23.41 -50.84 55.04
CA SER A 73 -24.71 -51.09 55.69
C SER A 73 -24.61 -52.14 56.81
N ILE A 74 -23.75 -53.15 56.67
CA ILE A 74 -23.50 -54.19 57.68
C ILE A 74 -22.75 -53.57 58.86
N CYS A 75 -21.75 -52.72 58.59
CA CYS A 75 -21.04 -51.96 59.62
C CYS A 75 -22.00 -51.02 60.37
N GLN A 76 -22.88 -50.30 59.67
CA GLN A 76 -23.91 -49.45 60.29
C GLN A 76 -24.88 -50.25 61.17
N LYS A 77 -25.32 -51.43 60.72
CA LYS A 77 -26.25 -52.30 61.45
C LYS A 77 -25.60 -53.04 62.63
N LYS A 78 -24.32 -53.39 62.54
CA LYS A 78 -23.57 -54.09 63.60
C LYS A 78 -22.90 -53.14 64.60
N SER A 79 -22.91 -51.83 64.32
CA SER A 79 -22.35 -50.85 65.25
C SER A 79 -23.30 -50.68 66.45
N ALA A 80 -22.82 -51.05 67.63
CA ALA A 80 -23.32 -50.54 68.90
C ALA A 80 -22.95 -49.05 69.13
N PHE A 81 -22.60 -48.30 68.07
CA PHE A 81 -22.05 -46.95 68.13
C PHE A 81 -23.08 -45.84 67.84
N SER A 82 -24.38 -46.13 67.90
CA SER A 82 -25.42 -45.10 67.78
C SER A 82 -25.62 -44.25 69.04
N GLN A 83 -24.68 -44.25 70.00
CA GLN A 83 -24.79 -43.48 71.24
C GLN A 83 -23.61 -42.55 71.57
N ASN A 84 -22.59 -42.41 70.71
CA ASN A 84 -21.53 -41.43 70.94
C ASN A 84 -21.47 -40.39 69.82
N LEU A 85 -21.72 -39.14 70.18
CA LEU A 85 -21.74 -37.93 69.34
C LEU A 85 -20.41 -37.59 68.64
N ASN A 86 -19.37 -38.42 68.78
CA ASN A 86 -18.13 -38.26 68.04
C ASN A 86 -18.13 -39.20 66.84
N VAL A 87 -18.73 -38.74 65.74
CA VAL A 87 -18.65 -39.38 64.43
C VAL A 87 -17.17 -39.34 63.99
N ILE A 88 -16.44 -40.42 64.27
CA ILE A 88 -15.08 -40.60 63.74
C ILE A 88 -15.24 -40.90 62.26
N VAL A 89 -15.14 -39.86 61.43
CA VAL A 89 -15.14 -40.01 59.98
C VAL A 89 -13.91 -40.83 59.59
N PRO A 90 -14.07 -41.94 58.85
CA PRO A 90 -12.95 -42.72 58.35
C PRO A 90 -11.94 -41.83 57.61
N GLU A 91 -10.66 -41.96 57.93
CA GLU A 91 -9.58 -41.15 57.38
C GLU A 91 -9.59 -41.13 55.83
N GLN A 92 -9.95 -42.25 55.22
CA GLN A 92 -10.05 -42.39 53.77
C GLN A 92 -11.15 -41.50 53.16
N LEU A 93 -12.27 -41.30 53.87
CA LEU A 93 -13.34 -40.40 53.43
C LEU A 93 -12.94 -38.93 53.59
N CYS A 94 -12.21 -38.58 54.66
CA CYS A 94 -11.63 -37.25 54.81
C CYS A 94 -10.63 -36.93 53.69
N LEU A 95 -9.72 -37.86 53.38
CA LEU A 95 -8.75 -37.70 52.29
C LEU A 95 -9.44 -37.57 50.92
N TRP A 96 -10.51 -38.33 50.69
CA TRP A 96 -11.29 -38.22 49.45
C TRP A 96 -12.00 -36.87 49.33
N GLN A 97 -12.60 -36.36 50.41
CA GLN A 97 -13.21 -35.02 50.43
C GLN A 97 -12.16 -33.94 50.15
N GLN A 98 -11.01 -34.00 50.83
CA GLN A 98 -9.90 -33.07 50.57
C GLN A 98 -9.42 -33.13 49.12
N GLN A 99 -9.30 -34.33 48.54
CA GLN A 99 -8.92 -34.49 47.14
C GLN A 99 -9.96 -33.87 46.20
N LYS A 100 -11.25 -34.02 46.50
CA LYS A 100 -12.34 -33.43 45.70
C LYS A 100 -12.30 -31.90 45.76
N ASP A 101 -12.16 -31.34 46.96
CA ASP A 101 -12.06 -29.89 47.16
C ASP A 101 -10.83 -29.31 46.46
N LEU A 102 -9.71 -30.04 46.50
CA LEU A 102 -8.49 -29.61 45.83
C LEU A 102 -8.64 -29.64 44.30
N LYS A 103 -9.34 -30.64 43.75
CA LYS A 103 -9.66 -30.69 42.32
C LYS A 103 -10.52 -29.51 41.88
N GLU A 104 -11.52 -29.13 42.67
CA GLU A 104 -12.37 -27.96 42.40
C GLU A 104 -11.55 -26.66 42.43
N LYS A 105 -10.71 -26.47 43.45
CA LYS A 105 -9.80 -25.31 43.54
C LYS A 105 -8.83 -25.23 42.36
N VAL A 106 -8.28 -26.36 41.91
CA VAL A 106 -7.41 -26.42 40.73
C VAL A 106 -8.19 -26.06 39.47
N TYR A 107 -9.41 -26.57 39.31
CA TYR A 107 -10.27 -26.22 38.18
C TYR A 107 -10.55 -24.71 38.13
N ASP A 108 -10.89 -24.09 39.25
CA ASP A 108 -11.12 -22.64 39.35
C ASP A 108 -9.85 -21.82 39.10
N ALA A 109 -8.70 -22.28 39.58
CA ALA A 109 -7.41 -21.65 39.30
C ALA A 109 -7.07 -21.70 37.80
N VAL A 110 -7.31 -22.84 37.14
CA VAL A 110 -7.12 -23.00 35.70
C VAL A 110 -8.04 -22.08 34.90
N ASN A 111 -9.31 -21.93 35.32
CA ASN A 111 -10.24 -21.02 34.63
C ASN A 111 -9.83 -19.56 34.77
N ARG A 112 -9.40 -19.13 35.96
CA ARG A 112 -8.86 -17.78 36.18
C ARG A 112 -7.60 -17.52 35.35
N LEU A 113 -6.71 -18.51 35.24
CA LEU A 113 -5.52 -18.42 34.40
C LEU A 113 -5.90 -18.22 32.92
N LYS A 114 -6.86 -18.99 32.40
CA LYS A 114 -7.35 -18.85 31.02
C LYS A 114 -7.92 -17.46 30.74
N GLN A 115 -8.76 -16.96 31.64
CA GLN A 115 -9.33 -15.60 31.51
C GLN A 115 -8.24 -14.51 31.52
N SER A 116 -7.23 -14.66 32.39
CA SER A 116 -6.09 -13.75 32.45
C SER A 116 -5.27 -13.80 31.14
N GLN A 117 -5.04 -15.00 30.61
CA GLN A 117 -4.33 -15.20 29.34
C GLN A 117 -5.08 -14.57 28.15
N GLU A 118 -6.40 -14.75 28.08
CA GLU A 118 -7.24 -14.11 27.07
C GLU A 118 -7.17 -12.58 27.16
N THR A 119 -7.24 -12.04 28.37
CA THR A 119 -7.12 -10.59 28.61
C THR A 119 -5.75 -10.06 28.17
N LEU A 120 -4.67 -10.80 28.47
CA LEU A 120 -3.32 -10.45 28.05
C LEU A 120 -3.18 -10.44 26.52
N ASN A 121 -3.73 -11.43 25.83
CA ASN A 121 -3.71 -11.48 24.36
C ASN A 121 -4.45 -10.28 23.76
N GLN A 122 -5.62 -9.92 24.29
CA GLN A 122 -6.35 -8.73 23.83
C GLN A 122 -5.56 -7.43 24.04
N LEU A 123 -4.80 -7.32 25.14
CA LEU A 123 -3.92 -6.18 25.39
C LEU A 123 -2.74 -6.16 24.42
N MET A 124 -2.17 -7.33 24.11
CA MET A 124 -1.08 -7.46 23.15
C MET A 124 -1.51 -7.05 21.73
N ASP A 125 -2.72 -7.42 21.32
CA ASP A 125 -3.29 -7.00 20.03
C ASP A 125 -3.49 -5.48 19.96
N LYS A 126 -3.98 -4.87 21.06
CA LYS A 126 -4.12 -3.42 21.18
C LYS A 126 -2.77 -2.72 21.11
N ILE A 127 -1.75 -3.22 21.81
CA ILE A 127 -0.39 -2.68 21.76
C ILE A 127 0.18 -2.77 20.35
N THR A 128 0.04 -3.93 19.69
CA THR A 128 0.50 -4.15 18.32
C THR A 128 -0.13 -3.16 17.35
N THR A 129 -1.45 -2.95 17.47
CA THR A 129 -2.19 -1.97 16.65
C THR A 129 -1.74 -0.53 16.93
N ARG A 130 -1.47 -0.17 18.20
CA ARG A 130 -0.97 1.16 18.54
C ARG A 130 0.44 1.40 18.00
N VAL A 131 1.31 0.39 18.06
CA VAL A 131 2.67 0.46 17.52
C VAL A 131 2.64 0.59 16.00
N SER A 132 1.79 -0.17 15.30
CA SER A 132 1.66 -0.05 13.85
C SER A 132 1.15 1.33 13.43
N GLN A 133 0.13 1.86 14.11
CA GLN A 133 -0.37 3.24 13.90
C GLN A 133 0.72 4.28 14.13
N ARG A 134 1.51 4.14 15.22
CA ARG A 134 2.63 5.04 15.51
C ARG A 134 3.66 5.02 14.39
N ASN A 135 4.02 3.85 13.88
CA ASN A 135 5.02 3.70 12.83
C ASN A 135 4.56 4.35 11.52
N VAL A 136 3.28 4.18 11.14
CA VAL A 136 2.70 4.84 9.96
C VAL A 136 2.70 6.36 10.11
N SER A 137 2.29 6.88 11.29
CA SER A 137 2.34 8.31 11.58
C SER A 137 3.76 8.86 11.51
N HIS A 138 4.74 8.12 12.05
CA HIS A 138 6.15 8.51 12.01
C HIS A 138 6.68 8.58 10.57
N GLN A 139 6.34 7.61 9.72
CA GLN A 139 6.68 7.65 8.29
C GLN A 139 6.08 8.88 7.61
N HIS A 140 4.80 9.17 7.86
CA HIS A 140 4.13 10.34 7.29
C HIS A 140 4.82 11.66 7.69
N ILE A 141 5.23 11.78 8.94
CA ILE A 141 5.98 12.96 9.42
C ILE A 141 7.32 13.09 8.68
N GLN A 142 8.06 12.00 8.50
CA GLN A 142 9.32 12.04 7.76
C GLN A 142 9.12 12.45 6.29
N ASP A 143 8.05 11.96 5.64
CA ASP A 143 7.73 12.34 4.26
C ASP A 143 7.36 13.82 4.15
N LEU A 144 6.57 14.34 5.10
CA LEU A 144 6.25 15.76 5.17
C LEU A 144 7.51 16.60 5.40
N GLN A 145 8.42 16.19 6.28
CA GLN A 145 9.69 16.87 6.51
C GLN A 145 10.54 16.93 5.23
N ARG A 146 10.66 15.82 4.50
CA ARG A 146 11.36 15.78 3.20
C ARG A 146 10.72 16.74 2.19
N ARG A 147 9.38 16.75 2.12
CA ARG A 147 8.64 17.63 1.21
C ARG A 147 8.82 19.10 1.56
N VAL A 148 8.74 19.48 2.84
CA VAL A 148 8.98 20.85 3.29
C VAL A 148 10.39 21.28 2.93
N TRP A 149 11.39 20.44 3.18
CA TRP A 149 12.77 20.72 2.82
C TRP A 149 12.95 20.96 1.32
N LEU A 150 12.38 20.11 0.46
CA LEU A 150 12.42 20.29 -0.99
C LEU A 150 11.73 21.58 -1.44
N LEU A 151 10.55 21.88 -0.90
CA LEU A 151 9.81 23.09 -1.23
C LEU A 151 10.59 24.35 -0.82
N GLN A 152 11.27 24.30 0.32
CA GLN A 152 12.10 25.41 0.78
C GLN A 152 13.29 25.63 -0.16
N GLN A 153 13.98 24.56 -0.59
CA GLN A 153 15.06 24.67 -1.59
C GLN A 153 14.58 25.27 -2.92
N VAL A 154 13.42 24.83 -3.41
CA VAL A 154 12.83 25.37 -4.64
C VAL A 154 12.42 26.84 -4.47
N ALA A 155 11.87 27.22 -3.31
CA ALA A 155 11.52 28.60 -3.02
C ALA A 155 12.75 29.51 -2.97
N GLU A 156 13.84 29.05 -2.35
CA GLU A 156 15.13 29.75 -2.31
C GLU A 156 15.70 29.93 -3.73
N GLU A 157 15.67 28.89 -4.56
CA GLU A 157 16.14 28.96 -5.94
C GLU A 157 15.30 29.93 -6.80
N LEU A 158 13.97 29.87 -6.68
CA LEU A 158 13.07 30.78 -7.39
C LEU A 158 13.27 32.23 -6.95
N GLN A 159 13.50 32.46 -5.66
CA GLN A 159 13.79 33.80 -5.14
C GLN A 159 15.10 34.33 -5.72
N CYS A 160 16.17 33.54 -5.74
CA CYS A 160 17.43 33.93 -6.35
C CYS A 160 17.30 34.24 -7.85
N ARG A 161 16.55 33.41 -8.59
CA ARG A 161 16.27 33.65 -10.02
C ARG A 161 15.46 34.93 -10.24
N LYS A 162 14.49 35.21 -9.36
CA LYS A 162 13.71 36.45 -9.41
C LYS A 162 14.62 37.65 -9.19
N ASP A 163 15.47 37.62 -8.17
CA ASP A 163 16.38 38.72 -7.86
C ASP A 163 17.33 39.00 -9.05
N ASN A 164 17.83 37.95 -9.71
CA ASN A 164 18.64 38.09 -10.94
C ASN A 164 17.85 38.71 -12.11
N LEU A 165 16.57 38.37 -12.26
CA LEU A 165 15.71 38.96 -13.29
C LEU A 165 15.40 40.43 -12.99
N ASP A 166 15.16 40.76 -11.73
CA ASP A 166 14.94 42.14 -11.28
C ASP A 166 16.21 42.99 -11.49
N GLU A 167 17.40 42.44 -11.23
CA GLU A 167 18.69 43.08 -11.57
C GLU A 167 18.84 43.25 -13.08
N THR A 168 18.57 42.21 -13.88
CA THR A 168 18.63 42.28 -15.35
C THR A 168 17.67 43.33 -15.90
N LEU A 169 16.45 43.41 -15.33
CA LEU A 169 15.46 44.42 -15.68
C LEU A 169 15.95 45.81 -15.30
N SER A 170 16.56 45.98 -14.12
CA SER A 170 17.16 47.24 -13.69
C SER A 170 18.29 47.69 -14.63
N ILE A 171 19.18 46.78 -15.03
CA ILE A 171 20.24 47.05 -16.02
C ILE A 171 19.62 47.45 -17.36
N ALA A 172 18.63 46.69 -17.86
CA ALA A 172 17.95 47.00 -19.12
C ALA A 172 17.28 48.39 -19.08
N ASN A 173 16.64 48.75 -17.96
CA ASN A 173 16.05 50.06 -17.76
C ASN A 173 17.11 51.18 -17.66
N SER A 174 18.28 50.91 -17.06
CA SER A 174 19.37 51.87 -16.99
C SER A 174 20.07 52.10 -18.34
N LEU A 175 20.16 51.07 -19.18
CA LEU A 175 20.70 51.16 -20.54
C LEU A 175 19.70 51.81 -21.52
N CYS A 176 18.41 51.69 -21.25
CA CYS A 176 17.36 52.34 -22.02
C CYS A 176 17.41 53.86 -21.78
N CYS A 177 17.75 54.62 -22.83
CA CYS A 177 17.95 56.07 -22.72
C CYS A 177 16.66 56.88 -23.00
N LEU A 178 15.56 56.22 -23.38
CA LEU A 178 14.38 56.85 -23.93
C LEU A 178 13.18 56.62 -23.02
N LYS A 179 12.60 57.72 -22.52
CA LYS A 179 11.50 57.69 -21.54
C LYS A 179 10.14 58.00 -22.16
N ASN A 180 10.11 58.51 -23.39
CA ASN A 180 8.90 59.05 -24.02
C ASN A 180 8.46 58.19 -25.22
N GLU A 181 7.19 57.77 -25.24
CA GLU A 181 6.59 57.03 -26.36
C GLU A 181 6.71 57.78 -27.70
N ASN A 182 6.63 59.12 -27.66
CA ASN A 182 6.78 59.98 -28.84
C ASN A 182 8.20 59.94 -29.42
N GLU A 183 9.23 59.82 -28.58
CA GLU A 183 10.62 59.72 -29.04
C GLU A 183 10.89 58.34 -29.66
N ILE A 184 10.35 57.29 -29.04
CA ILE A 184 10.43 55.91 -29.55
C ILE A 184 9.73 55.81 -30.91
N GLN A 185 8.52 56.35 -31.01
CA GLN A 185 7.75 56.42 -32.24
C GLN A 185 8.52 57.18 -33.34
N ASN A 186 9.12 58.33 -33.01
CA ASN A 186 9.94 59.11 -33.94
C ASN A 186 11.19 58.34 -34.41
N ILE A 187 11.85 57.59 -33.54
CA ILE A 187 13.03 56.78 -33.90
C ILE A 187 12.62 55.61 -34.80
N VAL A 188 11.51 54.94 -34.49
CA VAL A 188 10.95 53.86 -35.32
C VAL A 188 10.53 54.40 -36.69
N ASP A 189 9.85 55.54 -36.75
CA ASP A 189 9.42 56.18 -38.00
C ASP A 189 10.61 56.60 -38.87
N LYS A 190 11.65 57.18 -38.28
CA LYS A 190 12.89 57.53 -38.98
C LYS A 190 13.57 56.30 -39.57
N ASN A 191 13.74 55.23 -38.79
CA ASN A 191 14.36 53.97 -39.26
C ASN A 191 13.53 53.29 -40.37
N VAL A 192 12.20 53.24 -40.23
CA VAL A 192 11.31 52.71 -41.28
C VAL A 192 11.38 53.58 -42.55
N ALA A 193 11.47 54.91 -42.42
CA ALA A 193 11.59 55.82 -43.55
C ALA A 193 12.94 55.68 -44.28
N VAL A 194 14.03 55.37 -43.55
CA VAL A 194 15.36 55.09 -44.13
C VAL A 194 15.34 53.77 -44.90
N LEU A 195 14.76 52.71 -44.33
CA LEU A 195 14.57 51.43 -45.02
C LEU A 195 13.70 51.57 -46.28
N ARG A 196 12.65 52.39 -46.24
CA ARG A 196 11.81 52.68 -47.43
C ARG A 196 12.55 53.50 -48.49
N ARG A 197 13.40 54.44 -48.09
CA ARG A 197 14.23 55.22 -49.04
C ARG A 197 15.27 54.36 -49.74
N GLN A 198 15.90 53.43 -49.02
CA GLN A 198 16.80 52.43 -49.62
C GLN A 198 16.04 51.42 -50.50
N GLY A 199 14.82 51.04 -50.15
CA GLY A 199 13.99 50.16 -50.99
C GLY A 199 13.52 50.78 -52.32
N ASN A 200 13.46 52.11 -52.41
CA ASN A 200 13.09 52.84 -53.63
C ASN A 200 14.29 53.26 -54.48
N GLN A 201 15.51 53.16 -53.97
CA GLN A 201 16.74 53.44 -54.70
C GLN A 201 17.51 52.13 -54.88
N THR A 202 17.38 51.54 -56.06
CA THR A 202 18.17 50.43 -56.62
C THR A 202 17.84 49.00 -56.20
N SER A 203 17.66 48.21 -57.27
CA SER A 203 17.79 46.77 -57.35
C SER A 203 18.98 46.21 -56.56
N SER A 204 18.75 45.08 -55.88
CA SER A 204 19.67 43.95 -55.76
C SER A 204 21.14 44.27 -55.40
N ALA A 205 21.44 44.52 -54.11
CA ALA A 205 22.65 44.04 -53.40
C ALA A 205 22.82 44.66 -52.00
N ALA A 206 22.38 45.91 -51.78
CA ALA A 206 22.64 46.62 -50.52
C ALA A 206 21.76 46.15 -49.33
N SER A 207 20.64 45.49 -49.60
CA SER A 207 19.73 44.98 -48.56
C SER A 207 20.30 43.82 -47.74
N LEU A 208 21.42 43.22 -48.18
CA LEU A 208 22.10 42.12 -47.48
C LEU A 208 23.10 42.60 -46.42
N SER A 209 23.54 43.85 -46.47
CA SER A 209 24.56 44.38 -45.55
C SER A 209 24.05 44.52 -44.10
N LEU A 210 22.74 44.76 -43.90
CA LEU A 210 22.15 44.84 -42.55
C LEU A 210 21.92 43.45 -41.91
N LEU A 211 21.82 42.38 -42.71
CA LEU A 211 21.73 41.00 -42.21
C LEU A 211 23.10 40.45 -41.79
N SER A 212 24.20 41.05 -42.27
CA SER A 212 25.58 40.65 -41.97
C SER A 212 26.05 41.05 -40.57
N ASN A 213 25.43 42.04 -39.92
CA ASN A 213 25.85 42.53 -38.60
C ASN A 213 25.31 41.70 -37.42
N ALA A 214 24.62 40.58 -37.68
CA ALA A 214 24.25 39.62 -36.64
C ALA A 214 25.43 38.71 -36.21
N ASN A 215 26.62 38.86 -36.80
CA ASN A 215 27.80 38.08 -36.43
C ASN A 215 29.04 38.99 -36.23
N PRO A 216 29.46 39.28 -34.99
CA PRO A 216 30.53 40.24 -34.70
C PRO A 216 31.90 39.54 -34.73
N VAL A 217 32.30 39.02 -35.89
CA VAL A 217 33.68 38.56 -36.09
C VAL A 217 34.18 39.08 -37.44
N ALA A 218 35.04 40.10 -37.33
CA ALA A 218 36.08 40.48 -38.28
C ALA A 218 35.66 40.59 -39.76
N SER A 219 35.41 41.82 -40.22
CA SER A 219 35.73 42.22 -41.59
C SER A 219 35.96 43.73 -41.66
N SER A 220 37.23 44.12 -41.50
CA SER A 220 37.76 45.40 -41.91
C SER A 220 37.80 45.46 -43.44
N SER A 221 36.88 46.19 -44.06
CA SER A 221 36.95 46.58 -45.47
C SER A 221 36.15 47.87 -45.66
N ALA A 222 36.72 48.98 -45.19
CA ALA A 222 36.16 50.31 -45.40
C ALA A 222 36.42 50.75 -46.85
N MET A 223 35.40 50.70 -47.70
CA MET A 223 35.34 51.53 -48.90
C MET A 223 34.40 52.70 -48.64
N SER A 224 34.93 53.90 -48.89
CA SER A 224 34.36 55.20 -48.58
C SER A 224 33.05 55.47 -49.34
N ILE A 225 31.93 55.44 -48.61
CA ILE A 225 30.71 56.22 -48.88
C ILE A 225 30.42 56.98 -47.58
N GLN A 226 31.22 58.01 -47.32
CA GLN A 226 31.50 58.53 -45.99
C GLN A 226 30.53 59.62 -45.49
N SER A 227 29.33 59.72 -46.08
CA SER A 227 28.30 60.66 -45.59
C SER A 227 26.94 60.02 -45.32
N GLU A 228 26.56 58.95 -46.02
CA GLU A 228 25.26 58.28 -45.78
C GLU A 228 25.39 57.06 -44.84
N CYS A 229 26.55 56.41 -44.80
CA CYS A 229 26.76 55.20 -43.98
C CYS A 229 26.79 55.51 -42.47
N THR A 230 27.39 56.63 -42.07
CA THR A 230 27.47 57.09 -40.67
C THR A 230 26.09 57.42 -40.10
N ASP A 231 25.22 58.05 -40.89
CA ASP A 231 23.85 58.38 -40.47
C ASP A 231 23.00 57.12 -40.27
N THR A 232 23.21 56.08 -41.07
CA THR A 232 22.49 54.81 -40.93
C THR A 232 22.93 54.01 -39.71
N GLU A 233 24.23 54.01 -39.39
CA GLU A 233 24.77 53.29 -38.24
C GLU A 233 24.35 53.93 -36.91
N GLU A 234 24.33 55.27 -36.85
CA GLU A 234 23.86 56.01 -35.68
C GLU A 234 22.35 55.80 -35.44
N GLN A 235 21.55 55.75 -36.52
CA GLN A 235 20.10 55.49 -36.45
C GLN A 235 19.77 54.06 -36.00
N VAL A 236 20.53 53.06 -36.46
CA VAL A 236 20.37 51.67 -36.00
C VAL A 236 20.85 51.52 -34.56
N SER A 237 21.94 52.19 -34.17
CA SER A 237 22.44 52.21 -32.79
C SER A 237 21.45 52.89 -31.84
N SER A 238 20.71 53.90 -32.31
CA SER A 238 19.64 54.53 -31.51
C SER A 238 18.49 53.56 -31.20
N LEU A 239 18.21 52.61 -32.08
CA LEU A 239 17.19 51.58 -31.87
C LEU A 239 17.57 50.61 -30.74
N VAL A 240 18.87 50.29 -30.61
CA VAL A 240 19.41 49.48 -29.52
C VAL A 240 19.20 50.17 -28.16
N ARG A 241 19.25 51.51 -28.13
CA ARG A 241 19.04 52.33 -26.93
C ARG A 241 17.57 52.49 -26.53
N CYS A 242 16.62 52.08 -27.39
CA CYS A 242 15.18 52.09 -27.11
C CYS A 242 14.69 50.89 -26.27
N GLY A 243 15.56 49.91 -26.00
CA GLY A 243 15.20 48.71 -25.25
C GLY A 243 14.02 47.95 -25.85
N ALA A 244 13.20 47.33 -25.01
CA ALA A 244 12.06 46.50 -25.43
C ALA A 244 10.91 47.29 -26.09
N ALA A 245 10.77 48.58 -25.79
CA ALA A 245 9.61 49.38 -26.21
C ALA A 245 9.53 49.60 -27.73
N ALA A 246 10.67 49.86 -28.38
CA ALA A 246 10.72 49.94 -29.85
C ALA A 246 10.43 48.60 -30.51
N TRP A 247 10.89 47.49 -29.92
CA TRP A 247 10.64 46.14 -30.44
C TRP A 247 9.16 45.74 -30.39
N THR A 248 8.40 46.24 -29.43
CA THR A 248 6.95 46.02 -29.36
C THR A 248 6.24 46.74 -30.50
N GLN A 249 6.53 48.03 -30.70
CA GLN A 249 5.95 48.82 -31.80
C GLN A 249 6.32 48.27 -33.19
N LEU A 250 7.57 47.83 -33.38
CA LEU A 250 8.00 47.19 -34.63
C LEU A 250 7.28 45.87 -34.90
N ARG A 251 7.05 45.05 -33.86
CA ARG A 251 6.28 43.81 -33.98
C ARG A 251 4.83 44.08 -34.37
N GLU A 252 4.18 45.04 -33.74
CA GLU A 252 2.81 45.43 -34.07
C GLU A 252 2.68 45.93 -35.51
N ARG A 253 3.60 46.81 -35.95
CA ARG A 253 3.62 47.29 -37.34
C ARG A 253 3.87 46.18 -38.35
N ARG A 254 4.77 45.24 -38.04
CA ARG A 254 5.02 44.05 -38.87
C ARG A 254 3.77 43.18 -38.97
N ALA A 255 3.07 42.95 -37.85
CA ALA A 255 1.82 42.20 -37.84
C ALA A 255 0.73 42.90 -38.67
N GLY A 256 0.58 44.22 -38.54
CA GLY A 256 -0.33 45.03 -39.34
C GLY A 256 -0.01 45.00 -40.85
N LEU A 257 1.28 45.07 -41.21
CA LEU A 257 1.72 44.92 -42.60
C LEU A 257 1.39 43.53 -43.16
N ALA A 258 1.67 42.47 -42.40
CA ALA A 258 1.37 41.11 -42.81
C ALA A 258 -0.14 40.90 -43.02
N ALA A 259 -0.97 41.47 -42.14
CA ALA A 259 -2.42 41.46 -42.29
C ALA A 259 -2.89 42.25 -43.53
N ALA A 260 -2.31 43.42 -43.78
CA ALA A 260 -2.64 44.23 -44.96
C ALA A 260 -2.23 43.55 -46.28
N LEU A 261 -1.07 42.89 -46.31
CA LEU A 261 -0.63 42.09 -47.46
C LEU A 261 -1.53 40.87 -47.69
N ALA A 262 -1.93 40.19 -46.61
CA ALA A 262 -2.87 39.08 -46.69
C ALA A 262 -4.24 39.54 -47.24
N ALA A 263 -4.72 40.70 -46.80
CA ALA A 263 -5.96 41.30 -47.30
C ALA A 263 -5.84 41.76 -48.77
N ALA A 264 -4.69 42.30 -49.18
CA ALA A 264 -4.44 42.72 -50.56
C ALA A 264 -4.31 41.52 -51.54
N ASN A 265 -3.80 40.39 -51.05
CA ASN A 265 -3.67 39.14 -51.83
C ASN A 265 -4.95 38.28 -51.80
N ALA A 266 -5.92 38.62 -50.96
CA ALA A 266 -7.24 38.00 -50.97
C ALA A 266 -8.07 38.58 -52.13
N THR A 267 -7.90 38.03 -53.34
CA THR A 267 -8.83 38.29 -54.45
C THR A 267 -10.27 37.96 -54.03
N PRO A 268 -11.29 38.80 -54.35
CA PRO A 268 -12.67 38.46 -54.06
C PRO A 268 -13.08 37.21 -54.83
N PRO A 269 -13.90 36.31 -54.27
CA PRO A 269 -14.38 35.15 -55.01
C PRO A 269 -15.28 35.64 -56.14
N GLY A 270 -14.82 35.45 -57.38
CA GLY A 270 -15.68 35.56 -58.57
C GLY A 270 -16.89 34.61 -58.46
N PRO A 271 -18.02 34.92 -59.12
CA PRO A 271 -19.29 34.27 -58.85
C PRO A 271 -19.22 32.80 -59.26
N ARG A 272 -19.26 31.91 -58.27
CA ARG A 272 -19.44 30.47 -58.51
C ARG A 272 -20.89 30.21 -58.88
N VAL A 273 -21.12 29.89 -60.15
CA VAL A 273 -22.35 29.28 -60.66
C VAL A 273 -22.69 28.08 -59.78
N ARG A 274 -23.82 28.15 -59.07
CA ARG A 274 -24.39 27.03 -58.33
C ARG A 274 -25.18 26.16 -59.31
N ASP A 275 -24.58 25.08 -59.78
CA ASP A 275 -25.37 23.95 -60.25
C ASP A 275 -25.68 23.04 -59.07
N ALA A 276 -26.94 23.14 -58.63
CA ALA A 276 -27.58 22.18 -57.77
C ALA A 276 -27.86 20.91 -58.55
N ARG A 277 -27.41 19.75 -58.06
CA ARG A 277 -28.05 18.46 -58.34
C ARG A 277 -27.47 17.33 -57.47
N PHE A 278 -28.41 16.60 -56.83
CA PHE A 278 -28.31 15.24 -56.27
C PHE A 278 -27.49 15.06 -54.96
N LEU A 279 -27.93 14.38 -53.90
CA LEU A 279 -29.12 13.57 -53.60
C LEU A 279 -29.37 13.58 -52.09
N SER A 280 -30.64 13.71 -51.73
CA SER A 280 -31.19 13.27 -50.46
C SER A 280 -31.41 11.76 -50.52
N THR A 281 -30.87 11.00 -49.56
CA THR A 281 -31.58 9.83 -49.05
C THR A 281 -31.15 9.54 -47.62
N ALA A 282 -32.15 9.28 -46.80
CA ALA A 282 -32.11 9.01 -45.39
C ALA A 282 -31.39 7.71 -45.03
N LEU A 283 -30.85 7.66 -43.82
CA LEU A 283 -31.12 6.57 -42.88
C LEU A 283 -30.72 6.99 -41.47
N ALA A 284 -31.72 6.99 -40.59
CA ALA A 284 -31.59 7.10 -39.16
C ALA A 284 -31.02 5.81 -38.58
N LEU A 285 -30.04 5.96 -37.69
CA LEU A 285 -29.92 5.33 -36.38
C LEU A 285 -28.91 6.13 -35.55
#